data_AF-A0A661T8H1-F1
#
_entry.id   AF-A0A661T8H1-F1
#
_cell.length_a   1.000
_cell.length_b   1.000
_cell.length_c   1.000
_cell.angle_alpha   90.00
_cell.angle_beta   90.00
_cell.angle_gamma   90.00
#
_symmetry.space_group_name_H-M   'P 1'
#
loop_
_entity.id
_entity.type
_entity.pdbx_description
1 polymer ?
#
loop_
_entity_poly.entity_id
_entity_poly.type
_entity_poly.pdbx_seq_one_letter_code
_entity_poly.pdbx_strand_id
1 'polypeptide(L)'
;FIGLFGTVWGIMISFHGIGMKGAVSLAVVAPGISEALVATAAGLAAAIPAVVAFNYFTQKIRVIESEMRTFASDFLNIVERQVHSVIQAMGQEE
;
A
#
# COMPACT_ATOMS: atom_id res chain seq x y z
N PHE A 1 11.06 1.01 5.47
CA PHE A 1 12.41 0.46 5.75
C PHE A 1 13.55 1.43 5.44
N ILE A 2 13.47 2.27 4.40
CA ILE A 2 14.52 3.27 4.07
C ILE A 2 14.89 4.16 5.26
N GLY A 3 13.93 4.65 6.04
CA GLY A 3 14.21 5.47 7.24
C GLY A 3 15.02 4.74 8.32
N LEU A 4 14.67 3.48 8.61
CA LEU A 4 15.41 2.62 9.53
C LEU A 4 16.83 2.33 9.04
N PHE A 5 16.99 2.10 7.73
CA PHE A 5 18.32 1.95 7.14
C PHE A 5 19.17 3.22 7.35
N GLY A 6 18.59 4.39 7.10
CA GLY A 6 19.25 5.68 7.33
C GLY A 6 19.68 5.87 8.79
N THR A 7 18.88 5.39 9.75
CA THR A 7 19.25 5.51 11.16
C THR A 7 20.41 4.60 11.54
N VAL A 8 20.37 3.35 11.07
CA VAL A 8 21.45 2.38 11.32
C VAL A 8 22.74 2.92 10.71
N TRP A 9 22.68 3.43 9.48
CA TRP A 9 23.84 4.04 8.81
C TRP A 9 24.41 5.24 9.56
N GLY A 10 23.57 6.21 9.95
CA GLY A 10 24.01 7.40 10.68
C GLY A 10 24.60 7.09 12.06
N ILE A 11 24.01 6.12 12.76
CA ILE A 11 24.55 5.63 14.04
C ILE A 11 25.89 4.94 13.82
N MET A 12 26.04 4.09 12.80
CA MET A 12 27.33 3.44 12.49
C MET A 12 28.44 4.44 12.21
N ILE A 13 28.18 5.49 11.41
CA ILE A 13 29.16 6.55 11.13
C ILE A 13 29.55 7.28 12.42
N SER A 14 28.58 7.58 13.28
CA SER A 14 28.81 8.27 14.55
C SER A 14 29.75 7.44 15.46
N PHE A 15 29.52 6.13 15.56
CA PHE A 15 30.38 5.24 16.34
C PHE A 15 31.76 5.01 15.69
N HIS A 16 31.83 4.94 14.36
CA HIS A 16 33.11 4.85 13.65
C HIS A 16 34.00 6.06 13.93
N GLY A 17 33.42 7.27 13.96
CA GLY A 17 34.11 8.51 14.30
C GLY A 17 34.68 8.53 15.73
N ILE A 18 34.00 7.90 16.69
CA ILE A 18 34.52 7.71 18.06
C ILE A 18 35.74 6.77 18.04
N GLY A 19 35.63 5.63 17.34
CA GLY A 19 36.70 4.63 17.26
C GLY A 19 38.00 5.19 16.70
N MET A 20 37.92 6.11 15.72
CA MET A 20 39.08 6.79 15.15
C MET A 20 39.70 7.86 16.06
N LYS A 21 38.89 8.55 16.87
CA LYS A 21 39.35 9.65 17.74
C LYS A 21 39.81 9.16 19.12
N GLY A 22 39.47 7.94 19.52
CA GLY A 22 39.88 7.33 20.79
C GLY A 22 39.25 7.97 22.05
N ALA A 23 38.45 9.03 21.89
CA ALA A 23 37.79 9.73 22.98
C ALA A 23 36.28 9.77 22.75
N VAL A 24 35.52 9.37 23.77
CA VAL A 24 34.06 9.43 23.76
C VAL A 24 33.62 10.79 24.27
N SER A 25 32.92 11.55 23.43
CA SER A 25 32.24 12.79 23.85
C SER A 25 30.85 12.86 23.22
N LEU A 26 29.84 13.08 24.07
CA LEU A 26 28.45 13.23 23.63
C LEU A 26 28.30 14.36 22.59
N ALA A 27 29.07 15.43 22.73
CA ALA A 27 29.06 16.54 21.78
C ALA A 27 29.51 16.13 20.36
N VAL A 28 30.35 15.10 20.24
CA VAL A 28 30.87 14.63 18.95
C VAL A 28 29.87 13.72 18.23
N VAL A 29 29.01 13.01 18.95
CA VAL A 29 28.04 12.06 18.36
C VAL A 29 26.63 12.62 18.22
N ALA A 30 26.28 13.65 19.00
CA ALA A 30 24.94 14.21 19.01
C ALA A 30 24.43 14.64 17.62
N PRO A 31 25.23 15.27 16.73
CA PRO A 31 24.76 15.62 15.39
C PRO A 31 24.36 14.40 14.55
N GLY A 32 25.22 13.37 14.49
CA GLY A 32 24.96 12.18 13.66
C GLY A 32 23.77 11.33 14.14
N ILE A 33 23.53 11.30 15.46
CA ILE A 33 22.33 10.65 16.02
C ILE A 33 21.07 11.48 15.73
N SER A 34 21.15 12.81 15.78
CA SER A 34 20.02 13.67 15.42
C SER A 34 19.62 13.47 13.96
N GLU A 35 20.58 13.45 13.04
CA GLU A 35 20.33 13.18 11.61
C GLU A 35 19.73 11.79 11.38
N ALA A 36 20.21 10.78 12.10
CA ALA A 36 19.61 9.45 12.09
C ALA A 36 18.12 9.50 12.49
N LEU A 37 17.74 10.24 13.54
CA LEU A 37 16.33 10.35 13.95
C LEU A 37 15.47 11.05 12.89
N VAL A 38 16.01 12.05 12.19
CA VAL A 38 15.31 12.72 11.07
C VAL A 38 15.03 11.74 9.94
N ALA A 39 15.95 10.81 9.64
CA ALA A 39 15.73 9.78 8.62
C ALA A 39 14.53 8.87 8.93
N THR A 40 14.31 8.50 10.21
CA THR A 40 13.09 7.78 10.62
C THR A 40 11.85 8.64 10.43
N ALA A 41 11.87 9.90 10.90
CA ALA A 41 10.73 10.79 10.79
C ALA A 41 10.31 10.99 9.32
N ALA A 42 11.28 11.21 8.43
CA ALA A 42 11.05 11.30 6.98
C ALA A 42 10.48 10.00 6.40
N GLY A 43 11.01 8.85 6.84
CA GLY A 43 10.51 7.54 6.43
C GLY A 43 9.05 7.30 6.82
N LEU A 44 8.66 7.70 8.02
CA LEU A 44 7.26 7.60 8.50
C LEU A 44 6.36 8.60 7.77
N ALA A 45 6.84 9.83 7.55
CA ALA A 45 6.11 10.86 6.82
C ALA A 45 5.81 10.44 5.37
N ALA A 46 6.68 9.66 4.74
CA ALA A 46 6.43 9.08 3.42
C ALA A 46 5.52 7.82 3.48
N ALA A 47 5.73 6.95 4.46
CA ALA A 47 5.04 5.66 4.54
C ALA A 47 3.55 5.79 4.91
N ILE A 48 3.21 6.65 5.87
CA ILE A 48 1.82 6.76 6.37
C ILE A 48 0.86 7.21 5.26
N PRO A 49 1.11 8.31 4.52
CA PRO A 49 0.22 8.73 3.45
C PRO A 49 0.12 7.70 2.33
N ALA A 50 1.22 7.03 1.99
CA ALA A 50 1.24 5.99 0.96
C ALA A 50 0.30 4.82 1.32
N VAL A 51 0.33 4.36 2.57
CA VAL A 51 -0.56 3.27 3.04
C VAL A 51 -2.02 3.72 3.09
N VAL A 52 -2.29 4.97 3.51
CA VAL A 52 -3.64 5.53 3.48
C VAL A 52 -4.19 5.57 2.05
N ALA A 53 -3.40 6.08 1.10
CA ALA A 53 -3.78 6.13 -0.31
C ALA A 53 -4.00 4.73 -0.89
N PHE A 54 -3.10 3.78 -0.61
CA PHE A 54 -3.24 2.40 -1.03
C PHE A 54 -4.57 1.80 -0.56
N ASN A 55 -4.86 1.89 0.75
CA ASN A 55 -6.10 1.36 1.31
C ASN A 55 -7.35 2.02 0.71
N TYR A 56 -7.31 3.34 0.50
CA TYR A 56 -8.40 4.08 -0.13
C TYR A 56 -8.69 3.60 -1.56
N PHE A 57 -7.65 3.48 -2.40
CA PHE A 57 -7.82 3.03 -3.78
C PHE A 57 -8.19 1.56 -3.87
N THR A 58 -7.61 0.70 -3.02
CA THR A 58 -7.98 -0.72 -2.95
C THR A 58 -9.47 -0.86 -2.60
N GLN A 59 -9.98 -0.07 -1.65
CA GLN A 59 -11.41 -0.11 -1.31
C GLN A 59 -12.29 0.33 -2.48
N LYS A 60 -11.91 1.40 -3.20
CA LYS A 60 -12.64 1.83 -4.40
C LYS A 60 -12.66 0.75 -5.48
N ILE A 61 -11.53 0.11 -5.73
CA ILE A 61 -11.44 -0.98 -6.71
C ILE A 61 -12.39 -2.11 -6.33
N ARG A 62 -12.43 -2.53 -5.05
CA ARG A 62 -13.37 -3.58 -4.60
C ARG A 62 -14.83 -3.23 -4.84
N VAL A 63 -15.21 -1.97 -4.64
CA VAL A 63 -16.59 -1.51 -4.89
C VAL A 63 -16.93 -1.63 -6.37
N ILE A 64 -16.08 -1.10 -7.25
CA ILE A 64 -16.26 -1.18 -8.71
C ILE A 64 -16.30 -2.64 -9.17
N GLU A 65 -15.42 -3.47 -8.64
CA GLU A 65 -15.38 -4.90 -8.96
C GLU A 65 -16.66 -5.63 -8.50
N SER A 66 -17.24 -5.23 -7.36
CA SER A 66 -18.53 -5.73 -6.88
C SER A 66 -19.67 -5.30 -7.80
N GLU A 67 -19.72 -4.03 -8.19
CA GLU A 67 -20.74 -3.51 -9.10
C GLU A 67 -20.67 -4.21 -10.46
N MET A 68 -19.46 -4.41 -10.99
CA MET A 68 -19.24 -5.12 -12.24
C MET A 68 -19.70 -6.58 -12.16
N ARG A 69 -19.47 -7.26 -11.02
CA ARG A 69 -19.98 -8.61 -10.77
C ARG A 69 -21.51 -8.64 -10.75
N THR A 70 -22.15 -7.71 -10.04
CA THR A 70 -23.61 -7.60 -10.00
C THR A 70 -24.17 -7.38 -11.41
N PHE A 71 -23.59 -6.44 -12.16
CA PHE A 71 -23.99 -6.19 -13.54
C PHE A 71 -23.87 -7.44 -14.42
N ALA A 72 -22.76 -8.17 -14.33
CA ALA A 72 -22.56 -9.40 -15.10
C ALA A 72 -23.61 -10.47 -14.75
N SER A 73 -23.94 -10.64 -13.47
CA SER A 73 -25.00 -11.56 -13.03
C SER A 73 -26.38 -11.15 -13.55
N ASP A 74 -26.72 -9.88 -13.46
CA ASP A 74 -28.00 -9.35 -13.95
C ASP A 74 -28.12 -9.52 -15.47
N PHE A 75 -27.04 -9.24 -16.20
CA PHE A 75 -26.98 -9.43 -17.64
C PHE A 75 -27.21 -10.90 -18.03
N LEU A 76 -26.53 -11.84 -17.37
CA LEU A 76 -26.71 -13.27 -17.63
C LEU A 76 -28.15 -13.72 -17.32
N ASN A 77 -28.74 -13.24 -16.22
CA ASN A 77 -30.12 -13.54 -15.87
C ASN A 77 -31.11 -13.04 -16.93
N ILE A 78 -30.87 -11.87 -17.55
CA ILE A 78 -31.70 -11.34 -18.63
C ILE A 78 -31.59 -12.23 -19.87
N VAL A 79 -30.35 -12.60 -20.26
CA VAL A 79 -30.12 -13.47 -21.41
C VAL A 79 -30.79 -14.83 -21.22
N GLU A 80 -30.66 -15.44 -20.04
CA GLU A 80 -31.29 -16.72 -19.72
C GLU A 80 -32.82 -16.64 -19.83
N ARG A 81 -33.44 -15.59 -19.30
CA ARG A 81 -34.89 -15.36 -19.42
C ARG A 81 -35.33 -15.21 -20.87
N GLN A 82 -34.57 -14.47 -21.69
CA GLN A 82 -34.87 -14.31 -23.11
C GLN A 82 -34.76 -15.65 -23.84
N VAL A 83 -33.69 -16.40 -23.64
CA VAL A 83 -33.51 -17.74 -24.22
C VAL A 83 -34.66 -18.67 -23.83
N HIS A 84 -35.04 -18.69 -22.55
CA HIS A 84 -36.14 -19.52 -22.07
C HIS A 84 -37.48 -19.12 -22.71
N SER A 85 -37.75 -17.82 -22.86
CA SER A 85 -38.98 -17.33 -23.51
C SER A 85 -39.06 -17.71 -24.99
N VAL A 86 -37.93 -17.66 -25.72
CA VAL A 86 -37.85 -18.07 -27.12
C VAL A 86 -38.09 -19.57 -27.28
N ILE A 87 -37.49 -20.39 -26.42
CA ILE A 87 -37.69 -21.85 -26.43
C ILE A 87 -39.17 -22.20 -26.18
N GLN A 88 -39.82 -21.52 -25.23
CA GLN A 88 -41.25 -21.72 -24.97
C GLN A 88 -42.13 -21.32 -26.15
N ALA A 89 -41.82 -20.23 -26.84
CA ALA A 89 -42.57 -19.79 -28.02
C ALA A 89 -42.47 -20.81 -29.17
N MET A 90 -41.28 -21.39 -29.40
CA MET A 90 -41.10 -22.43 -30.44
C MET A 90 -41.82 -23.75 -30.11
N GLY A 91 -42.00 -24.08 -28.83
CA GLY A 91 -42.72 -25.29 -28.41
C GLY A 91 -44.25 -25.19 -28.45
N GLN A 92 -44.82 -24.02 -28.80
CA GLN A 92 -46.27 -23.81 -28.92
C GLN A 92 -46.79 -23.90 -30.37
N GLU A 93 -45.90 -24.10 -31.35
CA GLU A 93 -46.25 -24.19 -32.79
C GLU A 93 -46.47 -25.64 -33.29
N GLU A 94 -46.38 -26.65 -32.40
CA GLU A 94 -46.74 -28.06 -32.67
C GLU A 94 -48.07 -28.45 -32.01
#